data_AF-A0A161PA54-F1
#
_entry.id   AF-A0A161PA54-F1
#
_cell.length_a   1.000
_cell.length_b   1.000
_cell.length_c   1.000
_cell.angle_alpha   90.00
_cell.angle_beta   90.00
_cell.angle_gamma   90.00
#
_symmetry.space_group_name_H-M   'P 1'
#
loop_
_entity.id
_entity.type
_entity.pdbx_description
1 polymer ?
#
loop_
_entity_poly.entity_id
_entity_poly.type
_entity_poly.pdbx_seq_one_letter_code
_entity_poly.pdbx_strand_id
1 'polypeptide(L)'
;MKKALIILSIFAATPAFACNQLEAQLIAKAASVEPANNGQCRVKLSWTGNWQLNPSFQCPLDIDEVSSFGVITSCNVKEGDTVTGIVYRDINASPTEIYLY
;
A
#
# COMPACT_ATOMS: atom_id res chain seq x y z
N MET A 1 -46.18 -28.52 -26.28
CA MET A 1 -44.86 -28.34 -26.91
C MET A 1 -44.10 -27.29 -26.11
N LYS A 2 -43.11 -27.71 -25.32
CA LYS A 2 -42.34 -26.82 -24.41
C LYS A 2 -41.25 -26.13 -25.21
N LYS A 3 -41.31 -24.80 -25.33
CA LYS A 3 -40.27 -23.99 -25.97
C LYS A 3 -39.06 -23.94 -25.04
N ALA A 4 -37.94 -24.51 -25.49
CA ALA A 4 -36.67 -24.43 -24.80
C ALA A 4 -36.13 -23.00 -24.94
N LEU A 5 -35.98 -22.33 -23.80
CA LEU A 5 -35.34 -21.02 -23.70
C LEU A 5 -33.84 -21.28 -23.51
N ILE A 6 -33.05 -21.09 -24.57
CA ILE A 6 -31.59 -21.16 -24.47
C ILE A 6 -31.14 -19.87 -23.79
N ILE A 7 -30.79 -19.98 -22.51
CA ILE A 7 -30.21 -18.91 -21.71
C ILE A 7 -28.76 -18.72 -22.17
N LEU A 8 -28.48 -17.54 -22.72
CA LEU A 8 -27.16 -17.12 -23.16
C LEU A 8 -26.31 -16.75 -21.93
N SER A 9 -25.61 -17.74 -21.36
CA SER A 9 -24.70 -17.56 -20.23
C SER A 9 -23.35 -17.03 -20.71
N ILE A 10 -23.28 -15.74 -21.03
CA ILE A 10 -21.99 -15.06 -21.22
C ILE A 10 -21.44 -14.77 -19.82
N PHE A 11 -20.76 -15.76 -19.22
CA PHE A 11 -19.83 -15.49 -18.14
C PHE A 11 -18.65 -14.74 -18.75
N ALA A 12 -18.73 -13.41 -18.75
CA ALA A 12 -17.56 -12.58 -18.96
C ALA A 12 -16.59 -12.84 -17.79
N ALA A 13 -15.63 -13.73 -18.02
CA ALA A 13 -14.47 -13.85 -17.14
C ALA A 13 -13.74 -12.50 -17.21
N THR A 14 -13.99 -11.63 -16.22
CA THR A 14 -13.17 -10.44 -16.02
C THR A 14 -11.74 -10.90 -15.78
N PRO A 15 -10.72 -10.34 -16.45
CA PRO A 15 -9.35 -10.63 -16.09
C PRO A 15 -9.16 -10.21 -14.64
N ALA A 16 -8.89 -11.17 -13.75
CA ALA A 16 -8.33 -10.87 -12.45
C ALA A 16 -6.97 -10.25 -12.73
N PHE A 17 -6.87 -8.92 -12.64
CA PHE A 17 -5.58 -8.24 -12.66
C PHE A 17 -4.79 -8.77 -11.45
N ALA A 18 -3.87 -9.69 -11.70
CA ALA A 18 -2.97 -10.20 -10.68
C ALA A 18 -2.04 -9.05 -10.28
N CYS A 19 -2.32 -8.43 -9.13
CA CYS A 19 -1.47 -7.38 -8.57
C CYS A 19 -0.12 -7.98 -8.21
N ASN A 20 0.95 -7.49 -8.83
CA ASN A 20 2.33 -7.81 -8.41
C ASN A 20 2.80 -6.86 -7.31
N GLN A 21 2.15 -5.71 -7.16
CA GLN A 21 2.53 -4.66 -6.23
C GLN A 21 1.27 -3.95 -5.71
N LEU A 22 1.26 -3.62 -4.42
CA LEU A 22 0.22 -2.81 -3.79
C LEU A 22 0.76 -1.40 -3.56
N GLU A 23 -0.09 -0.38 -3.74
CA GLU A 23 0.30 1.02 -3.71
C GLU A 23 -0.72 1.90 -2.98
N ALA A 24 -0.24 2.96 -2.34
CA ALA A 24 -1.06 4.04 -1.82
C ALA A 24 -0.27 5.36 -1.82
N GLN A 25 -0.96 6.48 -1.93
CA GLN A 25 -0.36 7.80 -1.73
C GLN A 25 -0.61 8.24 -0.29
N LEU A 26 0.40 8.79 0.38
CA LEU A 26 0.28 9.24 1.76
C LEU A 26 0.80 10.65 1.98
N ILE A 27 0.26 11.27 3.02
CA ILE A 27 0.77 12.46 3.70
C ILE A 27 0.59 12.15 5.19
N ALA A 28 1.69 12.02 5.96
CA ALA A 28 1.69 11.65 7.38
C ALA A 28 2.86 12.29 8.14
N LYS A 29 2.89 12.21 9.49
CA LYS A 29 4.08 12.55 10.30
C LYS A 29 4.90 11.32 10.61
N ALA A 30 6.22 11.47 10.68
CA ALA A 30 7.09 10.48 11.31
C ALA A 30 6.84 10.47 12.83
N ALA A 31 6.35 9.34 13.35
CA ALA A 31 6.17 9.09 14.78
C ALA A 31 7.46 8.59 15.44
N SER A 32 8.20 7.74 14.74
CA SER A 32 9.52 7.26 15.16
C SER A 32 10.31 6.81 13.93
N VAL A 33 11.63 6.77 14.06
CA VAL A 33 12.55 6.33 13.01
C VAL A 33 13.52 5.30 13.59
N GLU A 34 13.51 4.10 13.02
CA GLU A 34 14.34 2.97 13.46
C GLU A 34 15.27 2.55 12.31
N PRO A 35 16.55 2.21 12.59
CA PRO A 35 17.43 1.65 11.58
C PRO A 35 16.85 0.37 10.97
N ALA A 36 16.94 0.24 9.66
CA ALA A 36 16.60 -0.97 8.91
C ALA A 36 17.84 -1.48 8.16
N ASN A 37 17.64 -2.35 7.18
CA ASN A 37 18.73 -2.95 6.40
C ASN A 37 19.32 -1.96 5.39
N ASN A 38 20.57 -2.19 4.98
CA ASN A 38 21.22 -1.50 3.86
C ASN A 38 21.27 0.04 3.96
N GLY A 39 21.38 0.59 5.18
CA GLY A 39 21.45 2.03 5.40
C GLY A 39 20.11 2.76 5.19
N GLN A 40 19.00 2.01 5.12
CA GLN A 40 17.65 2.54 5.14
C GLN A 40 17.10 2.58 6.56
N CYS A 41 16.05 3.35 6.76
CA CYS A 41 15.36 3.46 8.03
C CYS A 41 13.87 3.17 7.84
N ARG A 42 13.29 2.51 8.85
CA ARG A 42 11.87 2.30 8.98
C ARG A 42 11.26 3.46 9.75
N VAL A 43 10.33 4.14 9.11
CA VAL A 43 9.61 5.28 9.68
C VAL A 43 8.21 4.82 10.07
N LYS A 44 7.90 4.84 11.37
CA LYS A 44 6.51 4.68 11.84
C LYS A 44 5.76 5.97 11.60
N LEU A 45 4.52 5.88 11.12
CA LEU A 45 3.71 7.05 10.81
C LEU A 45 2.72 7.35 11.93
N SER A 46 2.53 8.64 12.21
CA SER A 46 1.48 9.17 13.07
C SER A 46 0.39 9.75 12.19
N TRP A 47 -0.83 9.26 12.41
CA TRP A 47 -2.05 9.72 11.73
C TRP A 47 -2.85 10.71 12.57
N THR A 48 -2.28 11.20 13.69
CA THR A 48 -2.92 12.22 14.53
C THR A 48 -2.83 13.60 13.87
N GLY A 49 -3.96 14.20 13.52
CA GLY A 49 -4.04 15.53 12.90
C GLY A 49 -4.59 15.49 11.47
N ASN A 50 -4.03 16.31 10.57
CA ASN A 50 -4.43 16.41 9.16
C ASN A 50 -3.54 15.51 8.28
N TRP A 51 -3.83 14.20 8.27
CA TRP A 51 -3.08 13.21 7.47
C TRP A 51 -4.02 12.42 6.57
N GLN A 52 -3.49 11.93 5.45
CA GLN A 52 -4.28 11.30 4.41
C GLN A 52 -3.56 10.07 3.86
N LEU A 53 -4.33 9.00 3.64
CA LEU A 53 -3.97 7.90 2.78
C LEU A 53 -4.98 7.83 1.64
N ASN A 54 -4.49 7.80 0.41
CA ASN A 54 -5.29 7.65 -0.78
C ASN A 54 -4.97 6.30 -1.46
N PRO A 55 -5.87 5.31 -1.35
CA PRO A 55 -5.70 4.00 -1.94
C PRO A 55 -6.29 3.91 -3.37
N SER A 56 -6.51 5.02 -4.09
CA SER A 56 -7.15 5.03 -5.42
C SER A 56 -6.34 4.38 -6.55
N PHE A 57 -5.34 3.55 -6.22
CA PHE A 57 -4.54 2.77 -7.16
C PHE A 57 -5.29 1.51 -7.60
N GLN A 58 -4.86 0.92 -8.72
CA GLN A 58 -5.42 -0.32 -9.23
C GLN A 58 -5.26 -1.48 -8.23
N CYS A 59 -4.17 -1.47 -7.45
CA CYS A 59 -3.82 -2.45 -6.44
C CYS A 59 -3.64 -1.72 -5.10
N PRO A 60 -4.70 -1.51 -4.31
CA PRO A 60 -4.64 -0.66 -3.13
C PRO A 60 -3.81 -1.29 -2.01
N LEU A 61 -2.95 -0.49 -1.39
CA LEU A 61 -2.28 -0.82 -0.14
C LEU A 61 -3.10 -0.33 1.06
N ASP A 62 -3.28 -1.19 2.05
CA ASP A 62 -4.15 -0.95 3.20
C ASP A 62 -3.49 -0.02 4.24
N ILE A 63 -4.27 0.88 4.83
CA ILE A 63 -3.78 1.82 5.86
C ILE A 63 -3.32 1.12 7.13
N ASP A 64 -3.97 0.03 7.53
CA ASP A 64 -3.62 -0.72 8.72
C ASP A 64 -2.26 -1.41 8.52
N GLU A 65 -1.96 -1.87 7.30
CA GLU A 65 -0.63 -2.37 6.94
C GLU A 65 0.41 -1.24 7.03
N VAL A 66 0.17 -0.10 6.37
CA VAL A 66 1.11 1.05 6.41
C VAL A 66 1.38 1.51 7.85
N SER A 67 0.33 1.58 8.66
CA SER A 67 0.41 1.98 10.07
C SER A 67 1.19 0.98 10.92
N SER A 68 0.93 -0.32 10.72
CA SER A 68 1.53 -1.40 11.52
C SER A 68 2.99 -1.63 11.17
N PHE A 69 3.32 -1.70 9.88
CA PHE A 69 4.68 -1.98 9.42
C PHE A 69 5.55 -0.72 9.42
N GLY A 70 4.97 0.44 9.11
CA GLY A 70 5.76 1.63 8.80
C GLY A 70 6.39 1.53 7.42
N VAL A 71 7.11 2.59 7.03
CA VAL A 71 7.61 2.78 5.67
C VAL A 71 9.13 2.83 5.68
N ILE A 72 9.79 2.06 4.81
CA ILE A 72 11.22 2.06 4.58
C ILE A 72 11.58 3.21 3.64
N THR A 73 12.51 4.06 4.08
CA THR A 73 13.03 5.18 3.29
C THR A 73 14.47 5.51 3.72
N SER A 74 15.05 6.58 3.18
CA SER A 74 16.35 7.08 3.60
C SER A 74 16.35 7.50 5.08
N CYS A 75 17.47 7.30 5.77
CA CYS A 75 17.64 7.71 7.18
C CYS A 75 17.74 9.23 7.41
N ASN A 76 17.37 10.05 6.42
CA ASN A 76 17.36 11.51 6.54
C ASN A 76 16.09 12.03 7.24
N VAL A 77 15.02 11.22 7.27
CA VAL A 77 13.76 11.54 7.95
C VAL A 77 13.97 11.49 9.46
N LYS A 78 13.41 12.48 10.18
CA LYS A 78 13.43 12.56 11.64
C LYS A 78 12.02 12.49 12.20
N GLU A 79 11.92 12.14 13.48
CA GLU A 79 10.65 12.21 14.21
C GLU A 79 10.06 13.63 14.12
N GLY A 80 8.76 13.72 13.83
CA GLY A 80 8.04 14.98 13.62
C GLY A 80 8.12 15.54 12.19
N ASP A 81 8.94 14.97 11.31
CA ASP A 81 8.95 15.36 9.89
C ASP A 81 7.68 14.91 9.18
N THR A 82 7.27 15.68 8.17
CA THR A 82 6.17 15.27 7.29
C THR A 82 6.71 14.36 6.20
N VAL A 83 6.17 13.15 6.13
CA VAL A 83 6.43 12.17 5.07
C VAL A 83 5.31 12.27 4.05
N THR A 84 5.66 12.39 2.77
CA THR A 84 4.71 12.49 1.67
C THR A 84 5.25 11.76 0.47
N GLY A 85 4.41 10.99 -0.20
CA GLY A 85 4.80 10.27 -1.39
C GLY A 85 3.88 9.10 -1.70
N ILE A 86 4.33 8.25 -2.61
CA ILE A 86 3.67 6.98 -2.91
C ILE A 86 4.44 5.90 -2.16
N VAL A 87 3.71 5.06 -1.46
CA VAL A 87 4.24 3.86 -0.82
C VAL A 87 3.83 2.63 -1.57
N TYR A 88 4.70 1.64 -1.59
CA TYR A 88 4.45 0.39 -2.29
C TYR A 88 4.97 -0.82 -1.53
N ARG A 89 4.39 -1.97 -1.85
CA ARG A 89 4.82 -3.29 -1.35
C ARG A 89 4.68 -4.33 -2.45
N ASP A 90 5.72 -5.12 -2.65
CA ASP A 90 5.64 -6.34 -3.47
C ASP A 90 4.82 -7.40 -2.72
N ILE A 91 3.85 -8.01 -3.40
CA ILE A 91 2.98 -9.03 -2.78
C ILE A 91 3.73 -10.31 -2.38
N ASN A 92 4.91 -10.56 -2.98
CA ASN A 92 5.75 -11.73 -2.75
C ASN A 92 6.96 -11.43 -1.84
N ALA A 93 7.11 -10.20 -1.34
CA ALA A 93 8.23 -9.84 -0.49
C ALA A 93 8.20 -10.59 0.85
N SER A 94 9.33 -11.23 1.18
CA SER A 94 9.59 -11.85 2.48
C SER A 94 10.98 -11.43 2.98
N PRO A 95 11.10 -10.60 4.03
CA PRO A 95 10.02 -10.08 4.85
C PRO A 95 9.12 -9.08 4.11
N THR A 96 7.90 -8.92 4.60
CA THR A 96 6.96 -7.89 4.16
C THR A 96 7.50 -6.52 4.57
N GLU A 97 7.88 -5.71 3.58
CA GLU A 97 8.32 -4.32 3.77
C GLU A 97 7.53 -3.39 2.84
N ILE A 98 7.27 -2.18 3.33
CA ILE A 98 6.59 -1.12 2.58
C ILE A 98 7.63 -0.04 2.31
N TYR A 99 7.84 0.33 1.06
CA TYR A 99 8.86 1.30 0.67
C TYR A 99 8.23 2.62 0.25
N LEU A 100 8.90 3.72 0.54
CA LEU A 100 8.59 5.03 -0.04
C LEU A 100 9.35 5.17 -1.36
N TYR A 101 8.63 5.52 -2.42
CA TYR A 101 9.24 5.91 -3.70
C TYR A 101 10.17 7.14 -3.57
#